data_AF-A0AAE6BTI6-F1
#
_entry.id   AF-A0AAE6BTI6-F1
#
_cell.length_a   1.000
_cell.length_b   1.000
_cell.length_c   1.000
_cell.angle_alpha   90.00
_cell.angle_beta   90.00
_cell.angle_gamma   90.00
#
_symmetry.space_group_name_H-M   'P 1'
#
loop_
_entity.id
_entity.type
_entity.pdbx_description
1 polymer ?
#
loop_
_entity_poly.entity_id
_entity_poly.type
_entity_poly.pdbx_seq_one_letter_code
_entity_poly.pdbx_strand_id
1 'polypeptide(L)'
;MKPTTKFHKDILKESRKLRPVTKAQAQWAIGECFEHFAFRVQSGNTTCMDCGHTWHSDETSGKCVCPRCGRELTLETTRKQKASGKMYFNVLGMNGKYQTLRMFAIFAEMRKGKKAEYSIVEIGQYWVAPNGQCAVIGLRRSMSYYVDCFAYGSPMEIRSKDDVFADIAMDFPMYPKMKIIPSLHIDVMGNKFFNMSPARCISRFLSQPQLETLMKNDTEQVFKYFLNRPYDCRMCWASYKIAKRHHYEITDLGLWCDYIKMLQTCKKDTHNPHYICPDNLRQAHNIYHKKVMAIEERRRREADIRRKEKEALAEQERRDSFLKLKSKFFGLVISDGEIEVKVLESVEEFIEEGDVQHICVGTAMYYGKKDSLILSARINGKRIETVEVSLETLSVIQCRGACNQNTEYHDRIVNLVNSNAQLIKARMTA
;
A
#
# COMPACT_ATOMS: atom_id res chain seq x y z
N MET A 1 -0.83 -9.12 -9.67
CA MET A 1 0.48 -8.43 -9.69
C MET A 1 1.52 -9.36 -10.30
N LYS A 2 2.56 -8.83 -10.98
CA LYS A 2 3.63 -9.68 -11.51
C LYS A 2 4.40 -10.36 -10.37
N PRO A 3 4.74 -11.65 -10.47
CA PRO A 3 5.48 -12.36 -9.43
C PRO A 3 6.93 -11.86 -9.37
N THR A 4 7.25 -11.11 -8.33
CA THR A 4 8.58 -10.52 -8.11
C THR A 4 9.53 -11.43 -7.34
N THR A 5 9.04 -12.11 -6.30
CA THR A 5 9.86 -12.93 -5.40
C THR A 5 9.98 -14.39 -5.86
N LYS A 6 11.02 -15.09 -5.42
CA LYS A 6 11.16 -16.55 -5.63
C LYS A 6 9.94 -17.31 -5.09
N PHE A 7 9.48 -16.94 -3.89
CA PHE A 7 8.27 -17.47 -3.29
C PHE A 7 7.04 -17.33 -4.20
N HIS A 8 6.77 -16.15 -4.76
CA HIS A 8 5.64 -15.92 -5.68
C HIS A 8 5.72 -16.78 -6.94
N LYS A 9 6.91 -16.91 -7.52
CA LYS A 9 7.12 -17.75 -8.72
C LYS A 9 6.88 -19.23 -8.41
N ASP A 10 7.36 -19.70 -7.27
CA ASP A 10 7.21 -21.09 -6.83
C ASP A 10 5.72 -21.44 -6.58
N ILE A 11 5.00 -20.61 -5.82
CA ILE A 11 3.58 -20.89 -5.53
C ILE A 11 2.68 -20.79 -6.76
N LEU A 12 2.97 -19.91 -7.72
CA LEU A 12 2.23 -19.87 -8.99
C LEU A 12 2.44 -21.13 -9.81
N LYS A 13 3.66 -21.70 -9.81
CA LYS A 13 3.95 -22.97 -10.48
C LYS A 13 3.18 -24.12 -9.83
N GLU A 14 3.15 -24.15 -8.50
CA GLU A 14 2.44 -25.18 -7.73
C GLU A 14 0.91 -25.05 -7.84
N SER A 15 0.38 -23.83 -7.86
CA SER A 15 -1.05 -23.54 -8.01
C SER A 15 -1.65 -24.14 -9.29
N ARG A 16 -0.90 -24.10 -10.40
CA ARG A 16 -1.32 -24.70 -11.68
C ARG A 16 -1.48 -26.22 -11.64
N LYS A 17 -0.91 -26.89 -10.63
CA LYS A 17 -0.99 -28.35 -10.47
C LYS A 17 -2.12 -28.78 -9.54
N LEU A 18 -2.80 -27.84 -8.88
CA LEU A 18 -3.87 -28.15 -7.95
C LEU A 18 -5.05 -28.78 -8.71
N ARG A 19 -5.56 -29.88 -8.15
CA ARG A 19 -6.75 -30.54 -8.69
C ARG A 19 -8.00 -29.73 -8.34
N PRO A 20 -9.05 -29.79 -9.16
CA PRO A 20 -10.37 -29.24 -8.81
C PRO A 20 -10.92 -29.83 -7.51
N VAL A 21 -12.00 -29.23 -7.01
CA VAL A 21 -12.74 -29.75 -5.85
C VAL A 21 -13.16 -31.20 -6.08
N THR A 22 -13.01 -32.03 -5.05
CA THR A 22 -13.42 -33.45 -5.12
C THR A 22 -14.94 -33.59 -5.03
N LYS A 23 -15.49 -34.71 -5.51
CA LYS A 23 -16.93 -35.01 -5.38
C LYS A 23 -17.42 -34.95 -3.93
N ALA A 24 -16.63 -35.47 -2.99
CA ALA A 24 -16.97 -35.46 -1.57
C ALA A 24 -17.00 -34.04 -0.98
N GLN A 25 -16.06 -33.18 -1.37
CA GLN A 25 -16.06 -31.77 -0.97
C GLN A 25 -17.25 -31.01 -1.56
N ALA A 26 -17.57 -31.25 -2.84
CA ALA A 26 -18.71 -30.62 -3.50
C ALA A 26 -20.05 -31.03 -2.85
N GLN A 27 -20.24 -32.33 -2.58
CA GLN A 27 -21.45 -32.83 -1.91
C GLN A 27 -21.60 -32.28 -0.49
N TRP A 28 -20.50 -32.21 0.26
CA TRP A 28 -20.50 -31.59 1.59
C TRP A 28 -20.88 -30.10 1.50
N ALA A 29 -20.27 -29.35 0.58
CA ALA A 29 -20.56 -27.93 0.42
C ALA A 29 -22.02 -27.66 0.04
N ILE A 30 -22.61 -28.49 -0.82
CA ILE A 30 -24.05 -28.39 -1.16
C ILE A 30 -24.92 -28.55 0.09
N GLY A 31 -24.59 -29.50 0.96
CA GLY A 31 -25.35 -29.78 2.17
C GLY A 31 -25.15 -28.77 3.30
N GLU A 32 -23.96 -28.19 3.41
CA GLU A 32 -23.58 -27.29 4.52
C GLU A 32 -23.82 -25.81 4.19
N CYS A 33 -23.55 -25.39 2.95
CA CYS A 33 -23.55 -23.97 2.60
C CYS A 33 -24.94 -23.43 2.25
N PHE A 34 -25.89 -24.26 1.82
CA PHE A 34 -27.20 -23.81 1.39
C PHE A 34 -28.29 -24.25 2.36
N GLU A 35 -29.23 -23.35 2.64
CA GLU A 35 -30.52 -23.78 3.17
C GLU A 35 -31.26 -24.60 2.13
N HIS A 36 -31.87 -25.68 2.58
CA HIS A 36 -32.69 -26.55 1.76
C HIS A 36 -34.16 -26.25 2.01
N PHE A 37 -34.91 -25.96 0.95
CA PHE A 37 -36.28 -25.47 1.07
C PHE A 37 -37.22 -26.04 -0.02
N ALA A 38 -38.52 -25.88 0.24
CA ALA A 38 -39.58 -26.19 -0.70
C ALA A 38 -40.48 -24.97 -0.92
N PHE A 39 -40.90 -24.77 -2.16
CA PHE A 39 -41.89 -23.75 -2.50
C PHE A 39 -43.28 -24.33 -2.49
N ARG A 40 -44.14 -23.79 -1.61
CA ARG A 40 -45.56 -24.13 -1.50
C ARG A 40 -46.42 -23.01 -2.08
N VAL A 41 -47.45 -23.37 -2.84
CA VAL A 41 -48.51 -22.42 -3.21
C VAL A 41 -49.70 -22.56 -2.25
N GLN A 42 -50.56 -21.53 -2.18
CA GLN A 42 -51.73 -21.52 -1.28
C GLN A 42 -52.67 -22.73 -1.48
N SER A 43 -52.68 -23.34 -2.66
CA SER A 43 -53.46 -24.55 -2.95
C SER A 43 -52.82 -25.85 -2.42
N GLY A 44 -51.81 -25.79 -1.54
CA GLY A 44 -51.16 -26.97 -0.96
C GLY A 44 -50.05 -27.62 -1.80
N ASN A 45 -49.98 -27.34 -3.11
CA ASN A 45 -48.93 -27.88 -3.97
C ASN A 45 -47.54 -27.38 -3.55
N THR A 46 -46.67 -28.32 -3.20
CA THR A 46 -45.33 -28.08 -2.64
C THR A 46 -44.27 -28.72 -3.53
N THR A 47 -43.24 -27.96 -3.89
CA THR A 47 -42.14 -28.41 -4.75
C THR A 47 -40.81 -28.31 -4.02
N CYS A 48 -40.09 -29.42 -3.90
CA CYS A 48 -38.73 -29.46 -3.37
C CYS A 48 -37.76 -28.75 -4.32
N MET A 49 -36.98 -27.80 -3.81
CA MET A 49 -36.06 -27.03 -4.64
C MET A 49 -34.73 -27.74 -4.90
N ASP A 50 -34.39 -28.78 -4.12
CA ASP A 50 -33.22 -29.64 -4.39
C ASP A 50 -33.45 -30.67 -5.51
N CYS A 51 -34.56 -31.44 -5.46
CA CYS A 51 -34.79 -32.57 -6.38
C CYS A 51 -35.89 -32.30 -7.41
N GLY A 52 -36.63 -31.20 -7.29
CA GLY A 52 -37.70 -30.81 -8.21
C GLY A 52 -39.01 -31.58 -8.06
N HIS A 53 -39.09 -32.54 -7.13
CA HIS A 53 -40.32 -33.31 -6.90
C HIS A 53 -41.43 -32.41 -6.36
N THR A 54 -42.66 -32.64 -6.82
CA THR A 54 -43.86 -31.90 -6.39
C THR A 54 -44.88 -32.86 -5.81
N TRP A 55 -45.46 -32.48 -4.68
CA TRP A 55 -46.50 -33.23 -3.97
C TRP A 55 -47.51 -32.26 -3.34
N HIS A 56 -48.65 -32.77 -2.91
CA HIS A 56 -49.60 -31.99 -2.13
C HIS A 56 -49.26 -32.09 -0.64
N SER A 57 -49.22 -30.95 0.05
CA SER A 57 -49.02 -30.92 1.50
C SER A 57 -49.93 -29.86 2.13
N ASP A 58 -50.64 -30.28 3.18
CA ASP A 58 -51.43 -29.39 4.04
C ASP A 58 -50.57 -28.78 5.17
N GLU A 59 -49.33 -29.23 5.30
CA GLU A 59 -48.40 -28.92 6.38
C GLU A 59 -48.01 -27.43 6.37
N THR A 60 -48.38 -26.71 7.43
CA THR A 60 -48.11 -25.28 7.63
C THR A 60 -46.97 -25.01 8.61
N SER A 61 -46.32 -26.05 9.14
CA SER A 61 -45.34 -26.01 10.25
C SER A 61 -43.99 -25.37 9.88
N GLY A 62 -43.88 -24.67 8.76
CA GLY A 62 -42.64 -24.01 8.31
C GLY A 62 -41.51 -24.96 7.91
N LYS A 63 -41.67 -26.28 8.12
CA LYS A 63 -40.74 -27.33 7.71
C LYS A 63 -41.50 -28.54 7.16
N CYS A 64 -40.89 -29.27 6.23
CA CYS A 64 -41.41 -30.53 5.70
C CYS A 64 -40.28 -31.46 5.29
N VAL A 65 -40.58 -32.75 5.12
CA VAL A 65 -39.63 -33.71 4.54
C VAL A 65 -40.05 -34.04 3.11
N CYS A 66 -39.12 -33.91 2.16
CA CYS A 66 -39.41 -34.26 0.77
C CYS A 66 -39.60 -35.79 0.61
N PRO A 67 -40.74 -36.27 0.10
CA PRO A 67 -41.02 -37.71 0.01
C PRO A 67 -40.13 -38.44 -1.01
N ARG A 68 -39.45 -37.73 -1.92
CA ARG A 68 -38.59 -38.33 -2.94
C ARG A 68 -37.12 -38.41 -2.54
N CYS A 69 -36.57 -37.35 -1.95
CA CYS A 69 -35.15 -37.31 -1.57
C CYS A 69 -34.90 -37.45 -0.07
N GLY A 70 -35.95 -37.50 0.75
CA GLY A 70 -35.88 -37.68 2.21
C GLY A 70 -35.25 -36.50 2.96
N ARG A 71 -35.04 -35.37 2.30
CA ARG A 71 -34.40 -34.19 2.90
C ARG A 71 -35.41 -33.38 3.71
N GLU A 72 -35.00 -32.92 4.89
CA GLU A 72 -35.72 -31.91 5.67
C GLU A 72 -35.56 -30.54 5.00
N LEU A 73 -36.68 -29.85 4.78
CA LEU A 73 -36.76 -28.62 4.02
C LEU A 73 -37.53 -27.56 4.81
N THR A 74 -37.06 -26.32 4.75
CA THR A 74 -37.87 -25.16 5.15
C THR A 74 -38.97 -24.91 4.12
N LEU A 75 -40.20 -24.66 4.58
CA LEU A 75 -41.35 -24.37 3.72
C LEU A 75 -41.46 -22.86 3.49
N GLU A 76 -41.44 -22.45 2.23
CA GLU A 76 -41.72 -21.08 1.83
C GLU A 76 -43.02 -21.03 1.01
N THR A 77 -44.03 -20.30 1.50
CA THR A 77 -45.26 -20.09 0.75
C THR A 77 -45.04 -19.00 -0.29
N THR A 78 -44.91 -19.37 -1.56
CA THR A 78 -44.59 -18.44 -2.65
C THR A 78 -45.03 -18.94 -4.03
N ARG A 79 -45.28 -17.99 -4.93
CA ARG A 79 -45.53 -18.24 -6.36
C ARG A 79 -44.25 -18.26 -7.21
N LYS A 80 -43.08 -18.01 -6.60
CA LYS A 80 -41.77 -18.08 -7.28
C LYS A 80 -41.57 -19.45 -7.95
N GLN A 81 -40.94 -19.43 -9.12
CA GLN A 81 -40.65 -20.62 -9.92
C GLN A 81 -39.17 -20.98 -9.93
N LYS A 82 -38.32 -19.99 -9.63
CA LYS A 82 -36.86 -20.10 -9.65
C LYS A 82 -36.31 -19.51 -8.35
N ALA A 83 -35.19 -20.05 -7.92
CA ALA A 83 -34.35 -19.49 -6.88
C ALA A 83 -32.89 -19.70 -7.29
N SER A 84 -32.03 -18.76 -6.92
CA SER A 84 -30.59 -18.92 -7.07
C SER A 84 -29.90 -18.53 -5.77
N GLY A 85 -28.71 -19.08 -5.57
CA GLY A 85 -27.91 -18.82 -4.39
C GLY A 85 -26.43 -18.78 -4.73
N LYS A 86 -25.69 -17.98 -3.98
CA LYS A 86 -24.24 -17.89 -4.06
C LYS A 86 -23.69 -17.96 -2.65
N MET A 87 -22.86 -18.96 -2.40
CA MET A 87 -22.20 -19.17 -1.12
C MET A 87 -20.72 -19.45 -1.35
N TYR A 88 -19.96 -19.52 -0.27
CA TYR A 88 -18.56 -19.91 -0.32
C TYR A 88 -18.27 -21.04 0.65
N PHE A 89 -17.14 -21.71 0.42
CA PHE A 89 -16.57 -22.64 1.37
C PHE A 89 -15.06 -22.73 1.19
N ASN A 90 -14.42 -23.27 2.23
CA ASN A 90 -12.98 -23.31 2.36
C ASN A 90 -12.49 -24.76 2.43
N VAL A 91 -11.33 -25.03 1.85
CA VAL A 91 -10.63 -26.32 1.94
C VAL A 91 -9.21 -26.06 2.42
N LEU A 92 -8.91 -26.52 3.63
CA LEU A 92 -7.57 -26.46 4.19
C LEU A 92 -6.80 -27.74 3.88
N GLY A 93 -5.70 -27.61 3.14
CA GLY A 93 -4.88 -28.73 2.71
C GLY A 93 -3.40 -28.37 2.63
N MET A 94 -2.63 -29.25 2.01
CA MET A 94 -1.21 -29.03 1.78
C MET A 94 -0.86 -29.36 0.33
N ASN A 95 0.09 -28.61 -0.23
CA ASN A 95 0.68 -28.92 -1.53
C ASN A 95 2.20 -28.76 -1.48
N GLY A 96 2.91 -29.88 -1.59
CA GLY A 96 4.34 -29.93 -1.28
C GLY A 96 4.61 -29.50 0.17
N LYS A 97 5.49 -28.52 0.35
CA LYS A 97 5.83 -27.95 1.67
C LYS A 97 4.89 -26.83 2.14
N TYR A 98 3.94 -26.40 1.31
CA TYR A 98 3.09 -25.26 1.61
C TYR A 98 1.77 -25.72 2.23
N GLN A 99 1.34 -25.01 3.26
CA GLN A 99 -0.05 -25.04 3.69
C GLN A 99 -0.88 -24.26 2.65
N THR A 100 -1.99 -24.85 2.21
CA THR A 100 -2.90 -24.22 1.26
C THR A 100 -4.29 -24.07 1.88
N LEU A 101 -4.86 -22.87 1.78
CA LEU A 101 -6.26 -22.62 2.10
C LEU A 101 -6.93 -22.15 0.82
N ARG A 102 -7.76 -23.02 0.26
CA ARG A 102 -8.43 -22.80 -1.01
C ARG A 102 -9.87 -22.38 -0.75
N MET A 103 -10.34 -21.40 -1.49
CA MET A 103 -11.66 -20.80 -1.31
C MET A 103 -12.43 -20.93 -2.61
N PHE A 104 -13.67 -21.36 -2.49
CA PHE A 104 -14.52 -21.67 -3.63
C PHE A 104 -15.83 -20.90 -3.50
N ALA A 105 -16.26 -20.29 -4.60
CA ALA A 105 -17.64 -19.87 -4.77
C ALA A 105 -18.45 -21.07 -5.28
N ILE A 106 -19.60 -21.31 -4.67
CA ILE A 106 -20.59 -22.28 -5.14
C ILE A 106 -21.87 -21.56 -5.49
N PHE A 107 -22.41 -21.86 -6.66
CA PHE A 107 -23.65 -21.30 -7.17
C PHE A 107 -24.69 -22.40 -7.27
N ALA A 108 -25.90 -22.12 -6.80
CA ALA A 108 -27.05 -22.98 -6.91
C ALA A 108 -28.08 -22.34 -7.83
N GLU A 109 -28.55 -23.06 -8.83
CA GLU A 109 -29.66 -22.68 -9.69
C GLU A 109 -30.78 -23.71 -9.52
N MET A 110 -31.92 -23.24 -9.03
CA MET A 110 -33.05 -24.09 -8.63
C MET A 110 -34.31 -23.67 -9.38
N ARG A 111 -35.02 -24.65 -9.95
CA ARG A 111 -36.27 -24.41 -10.69
C ARG A 111 -37.29 -25.49 -10.34
N LYS A 112 -38.54 -25.09 -10.11
CA LYS A 112 -39.65 -26.03 -9.89
C LYS A 112 -39.68 -27.10 -10.99
N GLY A 113 -39.85 -28.36 -10.59
CA GLY A 113 -39.89 -29.50 -11.50
C GLY A 113 -38.52 -29.99 -12.00
N LYS A 114 -37.42 -29.33 -11.66
CA LYS A 114 -36.05 -29.74 -12.05
C LYS A 114 -35.17 -29.96 -10.82
N LYS A 115 -34.21 -30.88 -10.96
CA LYS A 115 -33.15 -31.05 -9.96
C LYS A 115 -32.26 -29.80 -9.94
N ALA A 116 -31.85 -29.36 -8.76
CA ALA A 116 -30.95 -28.23 -8.59
C ALA A 116 -29.61 -28.49 -9.29
N GLU A 117 -29.11 -27.46 -9.95
CA GLU A 117 -27.81 -27.47 -10.62
C GLU A 117 -26.82 -26.64 -9.81
N TYR A 118 -25.61 -27.16 -9.64
CA TYR A 118 -24.56 -26.53 -8.86
C TYR A 118 -23.30 -26.36 -9.70
N SER A 119 -22.68 -25.19 -9.59
CA SER A 119 -21.36 -24.91 -10.18
C SER A 119 -20.42 -24.39 -9.11
N ILE A 120 -19.14 -24.78 -9.20
CA ILE A 120 -18.12 -24.40 -8.22
C ILE A 120 -16.95 -23.77 -8.97
N VAL A 121 -16.56 -22.58 -8.54
CA VAL A 121 -15.41 -21.85 -9.08
C VAL A 121 -14.44 -21.57 -7.94
N GLU A 122 -13.18 -21.94 -8.12
CA GLU A 122 -12.12 -21.55 -7.18
C GLU A 122 -11.82 -20.06 -7.35
N ILE A 123 -12.02 -19.29 -6.28
CA ILE A 123 -11.86 -17.84 -6.32
C ILE A 123 -10.49 -17.39 -5.78
N GLY A 124 -9.91 -18.16 -4.86
CA GLY A 124 -8.76 -17.73 -4.08
C GLY A 124 -8.01 -18.88 -3.42
N GLN A 125 -6.73 -18.69 -3.20
CA GLN A 125 -5.81 -19.62 -2.60
C GLN A 125 -4.81 -18.84 -1.75
N TYR A 126 -4.85 -19.03 -0.43
CA TYR A 126 -3.72 -18.66 0.40
C TYR A 126 -2.68 -19.76 0.38
N TRP A 127 -1.43 -19.35 0.24
CA TRP A 127 -0.24 -20.19 0.32
C TRP A 127 0.60 -19.72 1.49
N VAL A 128 0.82 -20.59 2.48
CA VAL A 128 1.66 -20.32 3.64
C VAL A 128 2.86 -21.25 3.62
N ALA A 129 4.05 -20.67 3.60
CA ALA A 129 5.31 -21.39 3.67
C ALA A 129 5.67 -21.77 5.11
N PRO A 130 6.54 -22.78 5.33
CA PRO A 130 6.96 -23.18 6.68
C PRO A 130 7.65 -22.08 7.50
N ASN A 131 8.22 -21.06 6.85
CA ASN A 131 8.78 -19.88 7.52
C ASN A 131 7.73 -18.79 7.84
N GLY A 132 6.45 -19.08 7.59
CA GLY A 132 5.32 -18.18 7.78
C GLY A 132 5.12 -17.14 6.67
N GLN A 133 5.92 -17.13 5.59
CA GLN A 133 5.61 -16.29 4.42
C GLN A 133 4.25 -16.67 3.84
N CYS A 134 3.39 -15.68 3.62
CA CYS A 134 2.03 -15.88 3.13
C CYS A 134 1.78 -15.01 1.89
N ALA A 135 1.11 -15.58 0.89
CA ALA A 135 0.60 -14.83 -0.25
C ALA A 135 -0.72 -15.43 -0.72
N VAL A 136 -1.53 -14.60 -1.36
CA VAL A 136 -2.79 -14.99 -1.97
C VAL A 136 -2.66 -15.02 -3.50
N ILE A 137 -3.10 -16.11 -4.10
CA ILE A 137 -3.39 -16.22 -5.54
C ILE A 137 -4.91 -16.21 -5.66
N GLY A 138 -5.48 -15.34 -6.48
CA GLY A 138 -6.93 -15.27 -6.61
C GLY A 138 -7.40 -14.67 -7.92
N LEU A 139 -8.69 -14.80 -8.18
CA LEU A 139 -9.36 -14.13 -9.29
C LEU A 139 -9.30 -12.62 -9.12
N ARG A 140 -9.36 -11.90 -10.23
CA ARG A 140 -9.47 -10.44 -10.18
C ARG A 140 -10.85 -10.08 -9.67
N ARG A 141 -10.92 -9.14 -8.72
CA ARG A 141 -12.19 -8.52 -8.34
C ARG A 141 -12.65 -7.54 -9.40
N SER A 142 -13.94 -7.52 -9.70
CA SER A 142 -14.54 -6.46 -10.49
C SER A 142 -14.79 -5.22 -9.62
N MET A 143 -14.82 -4.05 -10.26
CA MET A 143 -15.25 -2.81 -9.62
C MET A 143 -16.77 -2.90 -9.45
N SER A 144 -17.24 -3.25 -8.25
CA SER A 144 -18.65 -3.47 -7.94
C SER A 144 -19.00 -2.91 -6.57
N TYR A 145 -20.29 -2.66 -6.34
CA TYR A 145 -20.84 -2.31 -5.04
C TYR A 145 -20.63 -3.43 -4.01
N TYR A 146 -20.73 -4.69 -4.45
CA TYR A 146 -20.47 -5.84 -3.59
C TYR A 146 -18.98 -6.19 -3.57
N VAL A 147 -18.46 -6.40 -2.35
CA VAL A 147 -17.05 -6.66 -2.15
C VAL A 147 -16.61 -8.01 -2.72
N ASP A 148 -17.51 -8.98 -2.82
CA ASP A 148 -17.26 -10.35 -3.24
C ASP A 148 -17.57 -10.62 -4.73
N CYS A 149 -17.51 -9.57 -5.56
CA CYS A 149 -17.64 -9.70 -7.01
C CYS A 149 -16.28 -10.04 -7.68
N PHE A 150 -16.21 -11.23 -8.28
CA PHE A 150 -15.04 -11.73 -8.99
C PHE A 150 -15.29 -11.79 -10.50
N ALA A 151 -14.26 -11.48 -11.28
CA ALA A 151 -14.25 -11.73 -12.71
C ALA A 151 -13.93 -13.21 -12.96
N TYR A 152 -14.95 -14.05 -13.08
CA TYR A 152 -14.80 -15.53 -13.16
C TYR A 152 -14.01 -16.03 -14.39
N GLY A 153 -13.90 -15.23 -15.45
CA GLY A 153 -13.03 -15.51 -16.60
C GLY A 153 -11.59 -15.00 -16.47
N SER A 154 -11.23 -14.36 -15.36
CA SER A 154 -9.88 -13.81 -15.17
C SER A 154 -8.88 -14.90 -14.74
N PRO A 155 -7.58 -14.74 -15.04
CA PRO A 155 -6.58 -15.66 -14.55
C PRO A 155 -6.39 -15.54 -13.02
N MET A 156 -6.04 -16.68 -12.41
CA MET A 156 -5.57 -16.75 -11.03
C MET A 156 -4.16 -16.16 -10.94
N GLU A 157 -4.01 -15.07 -10.18
CA GLU A 157 -2.75 -14.33 -10.06
C GLU A 157 -2.49 -13.92 -8.62
N ILE A 158 -1.24 -13.58 -8.31
CA ILE A 158 -0.87 -13.00 -7.02
C ILE A 158 -1.66 -11.69 -6.79
N ARG A 159 -2.29 -11.54 -5.62
CA ARG A 159 -3.01 -10.33 -5.21
C ARG A 159 -2.27 -9.62 -4.08
N SER A 160 -2.21 -8.30 -4.17
CA SER A 160 -1.55 -7.43 -3.17
C SER A 160 -2.47 -6.99 -2.04
N LYS A 161 -3.79 -7.01 -2.28
CA LYS A 161 -4.83 -6.81 -1.27
C LYS A 161 -5.56 -8.12 -1.08
N ASP A 162 -5.64 -8.58 0.16
CA ASP A 162 -6.18 -9.89 0.52
C ASP A 162 -7.41 -9.81 1.45
N ASP A 163 -7.82 -8.61 1.88
CA ASP A 163 -8.94 -8.39 2.83
C ASP A 163 -10.19 -9.22 2.50
N VAL A 164 -10.74 -9.10 1.29
CA VAL A 164 -11.94 -9.88 0.91
C VAL A 164 -11.68 -11.37 0.87
N PHE A 165 -10.47 -11.79 0.50
CA PHE A 165 -10.13 -13.21 0.54
C PHE A 165 -10.03 -13.69 2.00
N ALA A 166 -9.52 -12.84 2.90
CA ALA A 166 -9.41 -13.11 4.32
C ALA A 166 -10.79 -13.23 4.98
N ASP A 167 -11.70 -12.31 4.64
CA ASP A 167 -13.09 -12.30 5.13
C ASP A 167 -13.84 -13.55 4.68
N ILE A 168 -13.80 -13.88 3.38
CA ILE A 168 -14.42 -15.11 2.86
C ILE A 168 -13.83 -16.36 3.54
N ALA A 169 -12.52 -16.38 3.77
CA ALA A 169 -11.86 -17.50 4.44
C ALA A 169 -12.26 -17.64 5.93
N MET A 170 -12.69 -16.55 6.56
CA MET A 170 -13.08 -16.50 7.98
C MET A 170 -14.57 -16.80 8.16
N ASP A 171 -15.43 -16.22 7.32
CA ASP A 171 -16.89 -16.21 7.51
C ASP A 171 -17.58 -17.47 6.97
N PHE A 172 -16.92 -18.21 6.06
CA PHE A 172 -17.54 -19.35 5.40
C PHE A 172 -17.03 -20.71 5.89
N PRO A 173 -17.89 -21.76 5.84
CA PRO A 173 -17.57 -23.09 6.36
C PRO A 173 -16.29 -23.69 5.77
N MET A 174 -15.58 -24.46 6.59
CA MET A 174 -14.37 -25.17 6.20
C MET A 174 -14.62 -26.68 6.12
N TYR A 175 -14.21 -27.31 5.00
CA TYR A 175 -14.37 -28.74 4.81
C TYR A 175 -13.65 -29.53 5.92
N PRO A 176 -14.33 -30.46 6.62
CA PRO A 176 -13.83 -31.04 7.86
C PRO A 176 -12.58 -31.92 7.70
N LYS A 177 -12.37 -32.54 6.53
CA LYS A 177 -11.16 -33.34 6.29
C LYS A 177 -10.01 -32.45 5.85
N MET A 178 -9.24 -31.98 6.82
CA MET A 178 -8.16 -31.03 6.64
C MET A 178 -6.78 -31.71 6.64
N LYS A 179 -5.79 -31.05 6.05
CA LYS A 179 -4.37 -31.46 6.15
C LYS A 179 -3.54 -30.28 6.65
N ILE A 180 -2.73 -30.53 7.68
CA ILE A 180 -1.86 -29.53 8.31
C ILE A 180 -0.39 -29.86 8.02
N ILE A 181 0.42 -28.85 7.74
CA ILE A 181 1.87 -29.04 7.54
C ILE A 181 2.56 -29.47 8.85
N PRO A 182 3.57 -30.36 8.80
CA PRO A 182 4.25 -30.86 10.02
C PRO A 182 4.92 -29.79 10.87
N SER A 183 5.32 -28.66 10.27
CA SER A 183 5.95 -27.54 10.97
C SER A 183 4.98 -26.73 11.84
N LEU A 184 3.66 -26.96 11.72
CA LEU A 184 2.67 -26.33 12.59
C LEU A 184 2.37 -27.27 13.76
N HIS A 185 2.94 -26.98 14.93
CA HIS A 185 2.83 -27.81 16.14
C HIS A 185 1.63 -27.48 17.03
N ILE A 186 0.80 -26.53 16.61
CA ILE A 186 -0.32 -26.00 17.37
C ILE A 186 -1.63 -26.43 16.74
N ASP A 187 -2.57 -26.86 17.58
CA ASP A 187 -3.95 -27.07 17.17
C ASP A 187 -4.69 -25.72 17.02
N VAL A 188 -4.47 -25.07 15.88
CA VAL A 188 -5.21 -23.85 15.50
C VAL A 188 -6.70 -24.12 15.23
N MET A 189 -7.09 -25.38 15.01
CA MET A 189 -8.45 -25.78 14.68
C MET A 189 -9.34 -25.79 15.92
N GLY A 190 -8.88 -26.42 17.00
CA GLY A 190 -9.58 -26.43 18.29
C GLY A 190 -9.82 -25.01 18.82
N ASN A 191 -8.91 -24.09 18.49
CA ASN A 191 -9.01 -22.67 18.83
C ASN A 191 -9.82 -21.82 17.85
N LYS A 192 -10.51 -22.45 16.89
CA LYS A 192 -11.35 -21.77 15.87
C LYS A 192 -10.64 -20.62 15.16
N PHE A 193 -9.34 -20.77 14.90
CA PHE A 193 -8.47 -19.72 14.36
C PHE A 193 -8.57 -18.37 15.08
N PHE A 194 -8.93 -18.35 16.36
CA PHE A 194 -9.00 -17.15 17.21
C PHE A 194 -9.89 -16.03 16.63
N ASN A 195 -10.95 -16.40 15.89
CA ASN A 195 -11.82 -15.46 15.16
C ASN A 195 -11.04 -14.53 14.21
N MET A 196 -10.01 -15.08 13.56
CA MET A 196 -9.21 -14.39 12.56
C MET A 196 -9.11 -15.25 11.30
N SER A 197 -8.69 -14.65 10.19
CA SER A 197 -8.43 -15.38 8.95
C SER A 197 -7.51 -16.59 9.19
N PRO A 198 -7.92 -17.81 8.80
CA PRO A 198 -7.14 -19.02 9.01
C PRO A 198 -5.71 -18.94 8.46
N ALA A 199 -5.55 -18.35 7.26
CA ALA A 199 -4.24 -18.17 6.64
C ALA A 199 -3.33 -17.24 7.46
N ARG A 200 -3.88 -16.15 8.00
CA ARG A 200 -3.16 -15.20 8.86
C ARG A 200 -2.73 -15.86 10.16
N CYS A 201 -3.60 -16.65 10.79
CA CYS A 201 -3.26 -17.39 12.01
C CYS A 201 -2.10 -18.37 11.76
N ILE A 202 -2.22 -19.22 10.74
CA ILE A 202 -1.17 -20.19 10.41
C ILE A 202 0.15 -19.48 10.09
N SER A 203 0.12 -18.42 9.29
CA SER A 203 1.30 -17.60 8.97
C SER A 203 1.96 -17.01 10.22
N ARG A 204 1.18 -16.50 11.16
CA ARG A 204 1.68 -15.92 12.42
C ARG A 204 2.39 -16.97 13.28
N PHE A 205 1.78 -18.13 13.49
CA PHE A 205 2.39 -19.19 14.30
C PHE A 205 3.68 -19.73 13.68
N LEU A 206 3.71 -19.91 12.36
CA LEU A 206 4.92 -20.38 11.66
C LEU A 206 6.06 -19.36 11.66
N SER A 207 5.75 -18.05 11.69
CA SER A 207 6.76 -16.99 11.68
C SER A 207 7.18 -16.52 13.09
N GLN A 208 6.43 -16.88 14.13
CA GLN A 208 6.65 -16.39 15.49
C GLN A 208 6.47 -17.49 16.54
N PRO A 209 7.56 -18.19 16.91
CA PRO A 209 7.55 -19.16 18.00
C PRO A 209 7.11 -18.58 19.36
N GLN A 210 7.24 -17.26 19.54
CA GLN A 210 6.79 -16.56 20.75
C GLN A 210 5.28 -16.74 20.98
N LEU A 211 4.48 -16.72 19.90
CA LEU A 211 3.02 -16.84 20.00
C LEU A 211 2.59 -18.20 20.51
N GLU A 212 3.31 -19.26 20.15
CA GLU A 212 3.09 -20.60 20.71
C GLU A 212 3.33 -20.62 22.22
N THR A 213 4.42 -19.99 22.65
CA THR A 213 4.79 -19.92 24.07
C THR A 213 3.74 -19.15 24.86
N LEU A 214 3.30 -17.99 24.34
CA LEU A 214 2.25 -17.17 24.94
C LEU A 214 0.92 -17.90 25.04
N MET A 215 0.53 -18.61 23.99
CA MET A 215 -0.71 -19.40 23.97
C MET A 215 -0.69 -20.51 25.03
N LYS A 216 0.46 -21.15 25.24
CA LYS A 216 0.59 -22.29 26.17
C LYS A 216 0.78 -21.87 27.63
N ASN A 217 1.36 -20.69 27.89
CA ASN A 217 1.86 -20.32 29.22
C ASN A 217 1.38 -18.96 29.73
N ASP A 218 0.50 -18.28 29.00
CA ASP A 218 0.02 -16.95 29.36
C ASP A 218 -1.50 -16.78 29.18
N THR A 219 -2.00 -15.61 29.55
CA THR A 219 -3.43 -15.30 29.46
C THR A 219 -3.87 -15.10 28.00
N GLU A 220 -5.15 -15.39 27.73
CA GLU A 220 -5.76 -15.13 26.42
C GLU A 220 -5.63 -13.66 26.01
N GLN A 221 -5.71 -12.72 26.96
CA GLN A 221 -5.56 -11.29 26.73
C GLN A 221 -4.16 -10.94 26.21
N VAL A 222 -3.10 -11.45 26.85
CA VAL A 222 -1.71 -11.25 26.41
C VAL A 222 -1.50 -11.87 25.03
N PHE A 223 -1.97 -13.11 24.83
CA PHE A 223 -1.85 -13.80 23.56
C PHE A 223 -2.52 -13.01 22.42
N LYS A 224 -3.78 -12.59 22.59
CA LYS A 224 -4.53 -11.80 21.58
C LYS A 224 -3.85 -10.47 21.28
N TYR A 225 -3.29 -9.81 22.30
CA TYR A 225 -2.55 -8.56 22.12
C TYR A 225 -1.36 -8.75 21.18
N PHE A 226 -0.49 -9.71 21.47
CA PHE A 226 0.73 -9.94 20.69
C PHE A 226 0.48 -10.61 19.33
N LEU A 227 -0.55 -11.44 19.21
CA LEU A 227 -0.99 -12.00 17.92
C LEU A 227 -1.36 -10.90 16.92
N ASN A 228 -2.03 -9.85 17.40
CA ASN A 228 -2.43 -8.69 16.60
C ASN A 228 -1.32 -7.65 16.43
N ARG A 229 -0.32 -7.64 17.33
CA ARG A 229 0.82 -6.71 17.31
C ARG A 229 2.15 -7.48 17.18
N PRO A 230 2.43 -8.07 16.01
CA PRO A 230 3.61 -8.90 15.77
C PRO A 230 4.94 -8.14 15.95
N TYR A 231 4.94 -6.83 15.69
CA TYR A 231 6.12 -6.00 15.90
C TYR A 231 6.39 -5.84 17.39
N ASP A 232 5.38 -5.45 18.17
CA ASP A 232 5.49 -5.32 19.63
C ASP A 232 5.88 -6.65 20.28
N CYS A 233 5.32 -7.78 19.81
CA CYS A 233 5.69 -9.11 20.27
C CYS A 233 7.19 -9.36 20.14
N ARG A 234 7.76 -9.19 18.94
CA ARG A 234 9.20 -9.39 18.72
C ARG A 234 10.05 -8.39 19.48
N MET A 235 9.66 -7.12 19.43
CA MET A 235 10.42 -6.01 19.98
C MET A 235 10.49 -6.08 21.51
N CYS A 236 9.37 -6.39 22.16
CA CYS A 236 9.28 -6.46 23.61
C CYS A 236 9.59 -7.85 24.18
N TRP A 237 9.79 -8.90 23.36
CA TRP A 237 9.86 -10.29 23.83
C TRP A 237 10.88 -10.52 24.95
N ALA A 238 12.09 -9.97 24.80
CA ALA A 238 13.14 -10.14 25.80
C ALA A 238 12.74 -9.50 27.13
N SER A 239 12.28 -8.24 27.09
CA SER A 239 11.78 -7.51 28.25
C SER A 239 10.57 -8.21 28.89
N TYR A 240 9.68 -8.76 28.07
CA TYR A 240 8.47 -9.46 28.53
C TYR A 240 8.82 -10.70 29.35
N LYS A 241 9.74 -11.52 28.84
CA LYS A 241 10.27 -12.69 29.57
C LYS A 241 10.94 -12.31 30.89
N ILE A 242 11.61 -11.16 30.95
CA ILE A 242 12.24 -10.69 32.20
C ILE A 242 11.16 -10.21 33.17
N ALA A 243 10.21 -9.39 32.73
CA ALA A 243 9.10 -8.93 33.55
C ALA A 243 8.34 -10.11 34.20
N LYS A 244 8.03 -11.15 33.41
CA LYS A 244 7.39 -12.38 33.93
C LYS A 244 8.26 -13.13 34.94
N ARG A 245 9.57 -13.24 34.72
CA ARG A 245 10.52 -13.86 35.68
C ARG A 245 10.62 -13.10 37.00
N HIS A 246 10.41 -11.78 36.97
CA HIS A 246 10.38 -10.93 38.16
C HIS A 246 8.99 -10.79 38.77
N HIS A 247 8.00 -11.56 38.29
CA HIS A 247 6.61 -11.49 38.74
C HIS A 247 6.00 -10.09 38.65
N TYR A 248 6.49 -9.27 37.70
CA TYR A 248 5.95 -7.94 37.47
C TYR A 248 4.60 -8.03 36.75
N GLU A 249 3.57 -7.48 37.38
CA GLU A 249 2.21 -7.44 36.83
C GLU A 249 2.07 -6.29 35.82
N ILE A 250 1.85 -6.63 34.55
CA ILE A 250 1.64 -5.64 33.50
C ILE A 250 0.14 -5.37 33.38
N THR A 251 -0.32 -4.31 34.04
CA THR A 251 -1.74 -3.91 34.06
C THR A 251 -2.25 -3.42 32.70
N ASP A 252 -1.38 -2.82 31.88
CA ASP A 252 -1.68 -2.33 30.53
C ASP A 252 -0.53 -2.68 29.59
N LEU A 253 -0.73 -3.71 28.75
CA LEU A 253 0.25 -4.15 27.76
C LEU A 253 0.56 -3.09 26.71
N GLY A 254 -0.43 -2.28 26.33
CA GLY A 254 -0.27 -1.20 25.36
C GLY A 254 0.71 -0.17 25.87
N LEU A 255 0.37 0.39 27.03
CA LEU A 255 1.19 1.39 27.72
C LEU A 255 2.59 0.86 28.03
N TRP A 256 2.69 -0.40 28.46
CA TRP A 256 3.97 -1.03 28.77
C TRP A 256 4.84 -1.22 27.52
N CYS A 257 4.29 -1.75 26.42
CA CYS A 257 5.02 -1.87 25.17
C CYS A 257 5.54 -0.52 24.69
N ASP A 258 4.70 0.53 24.71
CA ASP A 258 5.09 1.88 24.31
C ASP A 258 6.21 2.45 25.21
N TYR A 259 6.11 2.24 26.52
CA TYR A 259 7.17 2.58 27.46
C TYR A 259 8.49 1.87 27.13
N ILE A 260 8.49 0.57 26.81
CA ILE A 260 9.70 -0.16 26.39
C ILE A 260 10.30 0.45 25.11
N LYS A 261 9.49 0.91 24.15
CA LYS A 261 10.01 1.61 22.95
C LYS A 261 10.71 2.90 23.32
N MET A 262 10.13 3.69 24.23
CA MET A 262 10.74 4.93 24.70
C MET A 262 12.06 4.68 25.44
N LEU A 263 12.16 3.59 26.21
CA LEU A 263 13.43 3.17 26.83
C LEU A 263 14.51 2.93 25.77
N GLN A 264 14.19 2.21 24.68
CA GLN A 264 15.13 1.99 23.58
C GLN A 264 15.54 3.30 22.90
N THR A 265 14.59 4.19 22.61
CA THR A 265 14.88 5.52 22.04
C THR A 265 15.80 6.33 22.96
N CYS A 266 15.61 6.22 24.27
CA CYS A 266 16.45 6.85 25.29
C CYS A 266 17.72 6.06 25.63
N LYS A 267 18.06 5.02 24.85
CA LYS A 267 19.24 4.15 25.02
C LYS A 267 19.36 3.54 26.42
N LYS A 268 18.23 3.19 27.04
CA LYS A 268 18.20 2.46 28.31
C LYS A 268 18.22 0.96 28.04
N ASP A 269 18.78 0.22 29.00
CA ASP A 269 18.88 -1.22 28.90
C ASP A 269 17.52 -1.88 29.14
N THR A 270 16.92 -2.38 28.06
CA THR A 270 15.63 -3.09 28.10
C THR A 270 15.75 -4.55 28.57
N HIS A 271 16.93 -4.99 29.00
CA HIS A 271 17.15 -6.26 29.67
C HIS A 271 17.34 -6.13 31.19
N ASN A 272 17.36 -4.90 31.70
CA ASN A 272 17.50 -4.65 33.13
C ASN A 272 16.13 -4.47 33.81
N PRO A 273 15.75 -5.34 34.77
CA PRO A 273 14.50 -5.26 35.53
C PRO A 273 14.21 -3.87 36.10
N HIS A 274 15.25 -3.17 36.56
CA HIS A 274 15.16 -1.83 37.13
C HIS A 274 14.46 -0.84 36.18
N TYR A 275 14.68 -0.95 34.87
CA TYR A 275 14.03 -0.07 33.90
C TYR A 275 12.68 -0.61 33.43
N ILE A 276 12.56 -1.91 33.21
CA ILE A 276 11.38 -2.49 32.55
C ILE A 276 10.22 -2.81 33.50
N CYS A 277 10.46 -2.84 34.80
CA CYS A 277 9.47 -3.12 35.87
C CYS A 277 9.32 -1.90 36.81
N PRO A 278 8.78 -0.76 36.33
CA PRO A 278 8.62 0.42 37.18
C PRO A 278 7.46 0.23 38.17
N ASP A 279 7.61 0.74 39.40
CA ASP A 279 6.55 0.68 40.41
C ASP A 279 5.25 1.38 39.93
N ASN A 280 5.39 2.48 39.18
CA ASN A 280 4.27 3.17 38.53
C ASN A 280 4.52 3.32 37.03
N LEU A 281 3.92 2.41 36.25
CA LEU A 281 4.06 2.38 34.80
C LEU A 281 3.64 3.70 34.13
N ARG A 282 2.53 4.31 34.55
CA ARG A 282 2.00 5.53 33.93
C ARG A 282 2.94 6.72 34.17
N GLN A 283 3.47 6.84 35.39
CA GLN A 283 4.43 7.89 35.72
C GLN A 283 5.74 7.71 34.95
N ALA A 284 6.28 6.48 34.93
CA ALA A 284 7.50 6.17 34.19
C ALA A 284 7.33 6.45 32.68
N HIS A 285 6.22 6.00 32.10
CA HIS A 285 5.84 6.30 30.72
C HIS A 285 5.85 7.82 30.44
N ASN A 286 5.18 8.62 31.27
CA ASN A 286 5.10 10.07 31.07
C ASN A 286 6.47 10.77 31.16
N ILE A 287 7.35 10.30 32.05
CA ILE A 287 8.72 10.81 32.17
C ILE A 287 9.51 10.54 30.88
N TYR A 288 9.45 9.31 30.38
CA TYR A 288 10.19 8.93 29.18
C TYR A 288 9.59 9.51 27.90
N HIS A 289 8.27 9.70 27.84
CA HIS A 289 7.62 10.42 26.76
C HIS A 289 8.18 11.84 26.62
N LYS A 290 8.30 12.60 27.73
CA LYS A 290 8.92 13.93 27.72
C LYS A 290 10.37 13.91 27.23
N LYS A 291 11.14 12.89 27.62
CA LYS A 291 12.53 12.71 27.15
C LYS A 291 12.61 12.45 25.65
N VAL A 292 11.74 11.58 25.11
CA VAL A 292 11.67 11.30 23.68
C VAL A 292 11.30 12.56 22.89
N MET A 293 10.30 13.32 23.35
CA MET A 293 9.93 14.60 22.71
C MET A 293 11.10 15.59 22.67
N ALA A 294 11.88 15.70 23.75
CA ALA A 294 13.06 16.56 23.77
C ALA A 294 14.18 16.09 22.80
N ILE A 295 14.36 14.77 22.64
CA ILE A 295 15.29 14.20 21.66
C ILE A 295 14.83 14.50 20.22
N GLU A 296 13.55 14.32 19.93
CA GLU A 296 12.98 14.59 18.61
C GLU A 296 13.08 16.07 18.23
N GLU A 297 12.77 16.96 19.17
CA GLU A 297 12.89 18.40 18.98
C GLU A 297 14.34 18.82 18.69
N ARG A 298 15.31 18.26 19.43
CA ARG A 298 16.73 18.50 19.15
C ARG A 298 17.12 18.02 17.75
N ARG A 299 16.69 16.83 17.35
CA ARG A 299 16.95 16.27 16.01
C ARG A 299 16.35 17.15 14.90
N ARG A 300 15.15 17.69 15.10
CA ARG A 300 14.52 18.62 14.16
C ARG A 300 15.35 19.89 14.01
N ARG A 301 15.76 20.51 15.13
CA ARG A 301 16.62 21.70 15.11
C ARG A 301 17.96 21.44 14.41
N GLU A 302 18.62 20.34 14.73
CA GLU A 302 19.88 19.95 14.07
C GLU A 302 19.69 19.70 12.56
N ALA A 303 18.59 19.07 12.15
CA ALA A 303 18.26 18.89 10.74
C ALA A 303 17.97 20.21 10.02
N ASP A 304 17.26 21.14 10.66
CA ASP A 304 17.00 22.47 10.10
C ASP A 304 18.28 23.31 9.98
N ILE A 305 19.19 23.25 10.96
CA ILE A 305 20.51 23.89 10.88
C ILE A 305 21.29 23.31 9.70
N ARG A 306 21.40 21.99 9.60
CA ARG A 306 22.10 21.33 8.48
C ARG A 306 21.49 21.65 7.12
N ARG A 307 20.16 21.78 7.03
CA ARG A 307 19.48 22.17 5.80
C ARG A 307 19.90 23.59 5.40
N LYS A 308 19.85 24.54 6.34
CA LYS A 308 20.27 25.93 6.10
C LYS A 308 21.74 26.05 5.73
N GLU A 309 22.63 25.31 6.40
CA GLU A 309 24.06 25.27 6.08
C GLU A 309 24.30 24.75 4.65
N LYS A 310 23.59 23.69 4.26
CA LYS A 310 23.68 23.13 2.90
C LYS A 310 23.13 24.10 1.84
N GLU A 311 22.02 24.77 2.12
CA GLU A 311 21.44 25.78 1.24
C GLU A 311 22.38 26.98 1.07
N ALA A 312 22.98 27.46 2.16
CA ALA A 312 23.95 28.55 2.14
C ALA A 312 25.23 28.18 1.36
N LEU A 313 25.77 26.98 1.57
CA LEU A 313 26.91 26.49 0.81
C LEU A 313 26.59 26.37 -0.68
N ALA A 314 25.44 25.80 -1.03
CA ALA A 314 25.02 25.67 -2.42
C ALA A 314 24.76 27.04 -3.08
N GLU A 315 24.31 28.05 -2.32
CA GLU A 315 24.19 29.43 -2.80
C GLU A 315 25.57 30.06 -3.05
N GLN A 316 26.51 29.87 -2.13
CA GLN A 316 27.89 30.34 -2.30
C GLN A 316 28.56 29.69 -3.53
N GLU A 317 28.47 28.36 -3.66
CA GLU A 317 29.00 27.65 -4.83
C GLU A 317 28.39 28.13 -6.15
N ARG A 318 27.09 28.49 -6.16
CA ARG A 318 26.41 29.06 -7.32
C ARG A 318 26.95 30.45 -7.68
N ARG A 319 27.16 31.32 -6.68
CA ARG A 319 27.75 32.65 -6.88
C ARG A 319 29.19 32.57 -7.37
N ASP A 320 30.00 31.71 -6.77
CA ASP A 320 31.39 31.48 -7.17
C ASP A 320 31.49 30.94 -8.60
N SER A 321 30.60 29.99 -8.95
CA SER A 321 30.50 29.46 -10.31
C SER A 321 30.08 30.52 -11.32
N PHE A 322 29.11 31.37 -10.97
CA PHE A 322 28.68 32.50 -11.81
C PHE A 322 29.84 33.47 -12.06
N LEU A 323 30.54 33.90 -11.01
CA LEU A 323 31.70 34.79 -11.13
C LEU A 323 32.77 34.16 -12.03
N LYS A 324 33.10 32.88 -11.83
CA LYS A 324 34.07 32.17 -12.67
C LYS A 324 33.67 32.11 -14.14
N LEU A 325 32.39 31.96 -14.44
CA LEU A 325 31.89 31.83 -15.82
C LEU A 325 31.72 33.20 -16.51
N LYS A 326 31.29 34.22 -15.76
CA LYS A 326 30.71 35.44 -16.34
C LYS A 326 31.53 36.71 -16.11
N SER A 327 32.45 36.74 -15.14
CA SER A 327 33.18 37.96 -14.75
C SER A 327 33.94 38.64 -15.90
N LYS A 328 34.50 37.87 -16.83
CA LYS A 328 35.19 38.40 -18.03
C LYS A 328 34.31 39.27 -18.94
N PHE A 329 32.99 39.09 -18.88
CA PHE A 329 32.03 39.87 -19.64
C PHE A 329 31.51 41.10 -18.90
N PHE A 330 31.81 41.27 -17.61
CA PHE A 330 31.29 42.41 -16.83
C PHE A 330 31.81 43.74 -17.38
N GLY A 331 30.96 44.76 -17.35
CA GLY A 331 31.17 46.06 -17.97
C GLY A 331 31.03 46.07 -19.50
N LEU A 332 30.58 44.97 -20.13
CA LEU A 332 30.26 44.98 -21.56
C LEU A 332 28.92 45.68 -21.79
N VAL A 333 28.95 46.73 -22.62
CA VAL A 333 27.79 47.47 -23.08
C VAL A 333 27.87 47.61 -24.59
N ILE A 334 26.77 47.28 -25.28
CA ILE A 334 26.59 47.47 -26.71
C ILE A 334 25.50 48.52 -26.89
N SER A 335 25.73 49.52 -27.73
CA SER A 335 24.73 50.58 -27.94
C SER A 335 24.74 51.11 -29.37
N ASP A 336 23.58 51.58 -29.82
CA ASP A 336 23.41 52.36 -31.05
C ASP A 336 23.09 53.85 -30.78
N GLY A 337 23.25 54.29 -29.52
CA GLY A 337 22.96 55.65 -29.06
C GLY A 337 21.58 55.83 -28.42
N GLU A 338 20.62 54.93 -28.69
CA GLU A 338 19.28 54.97 -28.09
C GLU A 338 18.98 53.71 -27.26
N ILE A 339 19.36 52.54 -27.78
CA ILE A 339 19.25 51.26 -27.07
C ILE A 339 20.61 50.92 -26.45
N GLU A 340 20.60 50.57 -25.17
CA GLU A 340 21.76 50.05 -24.45
C GLU A 340 21.52 48.59 -24.10
N VAL A 341 22.42 47.69 -24.52
CA VAL A 341 22.37 46.26 -24.22
C VAL A 341 23.56 45.92 -23.33
N LYS A 342 23.29 45.63 -22.06
CA LYS A 342 24.32 45.38 -21.04
C LYS A 342 24.26 43.97 -20.48
N VAL A 343 25.41 43.44 -20.06
CA VAL A 343 25.46 42.14 -19.36
C VAL A 343 24.78 42.24 -18.01
N LEU A 344 24.13 41.15 -17.58
CA LEU A 344 23.70 40.99 -16.19
C LEU A 344 24.88 40.48 -15.34
N GLU A 345 25.25 41.23 -14.30
CA GLU A 345 26.55 41.10 -13.61
C GLU A 345 26.45 40.45 -12.22
N SER A 346 25.25 40.11 -11.75
CA SER A 346 25.03 39.38 -10.50
C SER A 346 23.89 38.39 -10.60
N VAL A 347 23.84 37.39 -9.70
CA VAL A 347 22.72 36.46 -9.63
C VAL A 347 21.42 37.20 -9.29
N GLU A 348 21.51 38.22 -8.44
CA GLU A 348 20.42 39.11 -8.07
C GLU A 348 19.84 39.84 -9.30
N GLU A 349 20.68 40.36 -10.19
CA GLU A 349 20.23 41.01 -11.42
C GLU A 349 19.46 40.06 -12.35
N PHE A 350 19.84 38.78 -12.43
CA PHE A 350 19.06 37.78 -13.18
C PHE A 350 17.68 37.53 -12.56
N ILE A 351 17.60 37.49 -11.22
CA ILE A 351 16.34 37.33 -10.50
C ILE A 351 15.45 38.55 -10.74
N GLU A 352 15.98 39.76 -10.55
CA GLU A 352 15.26 41.01 -10.79
C GLU A 352 14.82 41.16 -12.25
N GLU A 353 15.67 40.81 -13.22
CA GLU A 353 15.31 40.87 -14.64
C GLU A 353 14.13 39.93 -14.92
N GLY A 354 14.16 38.72 -14.36
CA GLY A 354 13.07 37.75 -14.46
C GLY A 354 11.77 38.23 -13.81
N ASP A 355 11.85 38.81 -12.62
CA ASP A 355 10.69 39.30 -11.88
C ASP A 355 10.05 40.51 -12.58
N VAL A 356 10.86 41.48 -13.03
CA VAL A 356 10.38 42.72 -13.67
C VAL A 356 9.81 42.44 -15.06
N GLN A 357 10.43 41.56 -15.84
CA GLN A 357 9.93 41.20 -17.17
C GLN A 357 8.91 40.03 -17.12
N HIS A 358 8.64 39.44 -15.96
CA HIS A 358 7.84 38.22 -15.84
C HIS A 358 8.30 37.09 -16.77
N ILE A 359 9.61 36.83 -16.79
CA ILE A 359 10.27 35.78 -17.58
C ILE A 359 11.15 34.88 -16.68
N CYS A 360 11.50 33.70 -17.18
CA CYS A 360 12.13 32.65 -16.36
C CYS A 360 13.65 32.79 -16.14
N VAL A 361 14.28 33.90 -16.54
CA VAL A 361 15.75 34.02 -16.61
C VAL A 361 16.44 33.84 -15.23
N GLY A 362 15.81 34.33 -14.17
CA GLY A 362 16.26 34.11 -12.78
C GLY A 362 15.89 32.74 -12.22
N THR A 363 14.61 32.36 -12.30
CA THR A 363 14.10 31.11 -11.71
C THR A 363 14.64 29.84 -12.38
N ALA A 364 14.91 29.90 -13.69
CA ALA A 364 15.53 28.83 -14.45
C ALA A 364 17.08 28.87 -14.40
N MET A 365 17.66 29.73 -13.55
CA MET A 365 19.09 29.81 -13.26
C MET A 365 19.97 30.03 -14.51
N TYR A 366 19.57 30.95 -15.41
CA TYR A 366 20.32 31.17 -16.65
C TYR A 366 21.75 31.68 -16.38
N TYR A 367 22.01 32.28 -15.23
CA TYR A 367 23.35 32.65 -14.76
C TYR A 367 24.31 31.43 -14.67
N GLY A 368 23.79 30.21 -14.51
CA GLY A 368 24.56 28.97 -14.47
C GLY A 368 24.83 28.32 -15.83
N LYS A 369 24.22 28.80 -16.92
CA LYS A 369 24.45 28.23 -18.26
C LYS A 369 25.84 28.59 -18.75
N LYS A 370 26.70 27.59 -19.00
CA LYS A 370 28.10 27.81 -19.39
C LYS A 370 28.25 28.42 -20.78
N ASP A 371 27.42 27.99 -21.73
CA ASP A 371 27.56 28.28 -23.16
C ASP A 371 26.67 29.42 -23.64
N SER A 372 26.11 30.22 -22.72
CA SER A 372 25.29 31.37 -23.07
C SER A 372 25.62 32.61 -22.25
N LEU A 373 25.33 33.79 -22.77
CA LEU A 373 25.46 35.06 -22.07
C LEU A 373 24.12 35.79 -22.11
N ILE A 374 23.67 36.28 -20.95
CA ILE A 374 22.42 37.03 -20.84
C ILE A 374 22.71 38.52 -20.76
N LEU A 375 21.99 39.29 -21.57
CA LEU A 375 22.05 40.74 -21.64
C LEU A 375 20.66 41.33 -21.40
N SER A 376 20.60 42.55 -20.86
CA SER A 376 19.39 43.36 -20.70
C SER A 376 19.47 44.53 -21.67
N ALA A 377 18.54 44.59 -22.62
CA ALA A 377 18.34 45.72 -23.50
C ALA A 377 17.46 46.77 -22.81
N ARG A 378 17.87 48.03 -22.86
CA ARG A 378 17.27 49.15 -22.13
C ARG A 378 17.20 50.41 -22.98
N ILE A 379 16.15 51.20 -22.78
CA ILE A 379 16.02 52.57 -23.30
C ILE A 379 15.79 53.49 -22.11
N ASN A 380 16.58 54.55 -21.97
CA ASN A 380 16.51 55.49 -20.83
C ASN A 380 16.52 54.77 -19.47
N GLY A 381 17.33 53.70 -19.34
CA GLY A 381 17.42 52.87 -18.13
C GLY A 381 16.27 51.89 -17.90
N LYS A 382 15.18 51.95 -18.69
CA LYS A 382 14.05 51.01 -18.59
C LYS A 382 14.31 49.75 -19.42
N ARG A 383 14.14 48.58 -18.80
CA ARG A 383 14.24 47.26 -19.45
C ARG A 383 13.18 47.13 -20.55
N ILE A 384 13.60 46.73 -21.74
CA ILE A 384 12.72 46.48 -22.88
C ILE A 384 12.72 45.00 -23.28
N GLU A 385 13.88 44.38 -23.49
CA GLU A 385 14.02 42.94 -23.76
C GLU A 385 15.25 42.35 -23.06
N THR A 386 15.20 41.04 -22.80
CA THR A 386 16.31 40.24 -22.30
C THR A 386 16.80 39.35 -23.43
N VAL A 387 18.12 39.38 -23.67
CA VAL A 387 18.78 38.71 -24.79
C VAL A 387 19.65 37.56 -24.27
N GLU A 388 19.50 36.37 -24.83
CA GLU A 388 20.39 35.22 -24.64
C GLU A 388 21.25 35.03 -25.90
N VAL A 389 22.56 35.11 -25.73
CA VAL A 389 23.56 34.91 -26.79
C VAL A 389 24.28 33.60 -26.58
N SER A 390 24.45 32.82 -27.64
CA SER A 390 25.32 31.64 -27.64
C SER A 390 26.78 32.06 -27.54
N LEU A 391 27.53 31.53 -26.58
CA LEU A 391 28.98 31.74 -26.52
C LEU A 391 29.75 30.86 -27.51
N GLU A 392 29.12 29.84 -28.08
CA GLU A 392 29.72 28.97 -29.11
C GLU A 392 29.61 29.61 -30.50
N THR A 393 28.41 30.03 -30.88
CA THR A 393 28.13 30.57 -32.22
C THR A 393 28.22 32.10 -32.28
N LEU A 394 28.27 32.77 -31.12
CA LEU A 394 28.26 34.23 -30.97
C LEU A 394 27.01 34.89 -31.60
N SER A 395 25.90 34.16 -31.63
CA SER A 395 24.62 34.62 -32.18
C SER A 395 23.54 34.65 -31.11
N VAL A 396 22.57 35.55 -31.27
CA VAL A 396 21.37 35.59 -30.42
C VAL A 396 20.57 34.30 -30.59
N ILE A 397 20.32 33.58 -29.49
CA ILE A 397 19.47 32.39 -29.43
C ILE A 397 18.03 32.78 -29.12
N GLN A 398 17.87 33.74 -28.19
CA GLN A 398 16.57 34.19 -27.73
C GLN A 398 16.62 35.69 -27.39
N CYS A 399 15.56 36.42 -27.71
CA CYS A 399 15.39 37.81 -27.32
C CYS A 399 13.90 38.01 -27.00
N ARG A 400 13.56 38.40 -25.77
CA ARG A 400 12.16 38.52 -25.33
C ARG A 400 12.00 39.65 -24.31
N GLY A 401 10.92 40.41 -24.45
CA GLY A 401 10.46 41.39 -23.46
C GLY A 401 9.47 40.81 -22.46
N ALA A 402 8.68 41.70 -21.86
CA ALA A 402 7.75 41.37 -20.80
C ALA A 402 6.80 40.23 -21.18
N CYS A 403 6.57 39.29 -20.26
CA CYS A 403 5.72 38.11 -20.44
C CYS A 403 6.06 37.28 -21.70
N ASN A 404 7.35 37.22 -22.05
CA ASN A 404 7.88 36.53 -23.25
C ASN A 404 7.36 37.10 -24.58
N GLN A 405 6.95 38.37 -24.64
CA GLN A 405 6.51 39.03 -25.86
C GLN A 405 7.63 39.80 -26.53
N ASN A 406 7.54 39.96 -27.85
CA ASN A 406 8.44 40.84 -28.59
C ASN A 406 7.97 42.29 -28.46
N THR A 407 8.92 43.21 -28.35
CA THR A 407 8.68 44.66 -28.45
C THR A 407 8.82 45.12 -29.90
N GLU A 408 8.43 46.37 -30.18
CA GLU A 408 8.67 47.00 -31.48
C GLU A 408 10.17 47.12 -31.84
N TYR A 409 11.05 47.01 -30.85
CA TYR A 409 12.50 47.09 -31.01
C TYR A 409 13.17 45.73 -31.23
N HIS A 410 12.41 44.62 -31.23
CA HIS A 410 12.94 43.26 -31.24
C HIS A 410 14.01 43.01 -32.32
N ASP A 411 13.68 43.24 -33.59
CA ASP A 411 14.60 43.00 -34.71
C ASP A 411 15.83 43.92 -34.63
N ARG A 412 15.64 45.16 -34.15
CA ARG A 412 16.74 46.12 -33.94
C ARG A 412 17.70 45.64 -32.86
N ILE A 413 17.20 45.12 -31.73
CA ILE A 413 18.01 44.57 -30.65
C ILE A 413 18.78 43.33 -31.12
N VAL A 414 18.11 42.40 -31.81
CA VAL A 414 18.74 41.18 -32.35
C VAL A 414 19.87 41.53 -33.31
N ASN A 415 19.63 42.45 -34.25
CA ASN A 415 20.64 42.89 -35.21
C ASN A 415 21.79 43.62 -34.51
N LEU A 416 21.48 44.53 -33.57
CA LEU A 416 22.49 45.27 -32.80
C LEU A 416 23.46 44.34 -32.07
N VAL A 417 22.95 43.30 -31.40
CA VAL A 417 23.78 42.34 -30.68
C VAL A 417 24.59 41.47 -31.64
N ASN A 418 23.99 40.94 -32.71
CA ASN A 418 24.68 40.10 -33.69
C ASN A 418 25.79 40.87 -34.43
N SER A 419 25.55 42.13 -34.83
CA SER A 419 26.55 42.98 -35.49
C SER A 419 27.74 43.32 -34.60
N ASN A 420 27.56 43.25 -33.28
CA ASN A 420 28.60 43.55 -32.28
C ASN A 420 29.18 42.29 -31.61
N ALA A 421 28.95 41.10 -32.18
CA ALA A 421 29.42 39.82 -31.65
C ALA A 421 30.94 39.77 -31.37
N GLN A 422 31.75 40.54 -32.12
CA GLN A 422 33.20 40.63 -31.90
C GLN A 422 33.58 41.22 -30.53
N LEU A 423 32.74 42.10 -29.95
CA LEU A 423 32.97 42.64 -28.61
C LEU A 423 32.84 41.56 -27.54
N ILE A 424 31.89 40.63 -27.71
CA ILE A 424 31.74 39.45 -26.83
C ILE A 424 32.94 38.52 -27.01
N LYS A 425 33.36 38.27 -28.26
CA LYS A 425 34.51 37.42 -28.59
C LYS A 425 35.81 37.93 -27.95
N ALA A 426 36.07 39.23 -28.00
CA ALA A 426 37.25 39.84 -27.40
C ALA A 426 37.35 39.56 -25.88
N ARG A 427 36.22 39.57 -25.18
CA ARG A 427 36.14 39.23 -23.75
C ARG A 427 36.31 37.74 -23.44
N MET A 428 36.12 36.86 -24.44
CA MET A 428 36.35 35.41 -24.26
C MET A 428 37.84 35.05 -24.31
N THR A 429 38.63 35.84 -25.04
CA THR A 429 40.06 35.61 -25.30
C THR A 429 41.00 36.40 -24.40
N ALA A 430 40.46 37.38 -23.65
CA ALA A 430 41.14 38.11 -22.58
C ALA A 430 41.07 37.31 -21.28
#